data_AF-A0A0A9DV86-F1
#
_entry.id   AF-A0A0A9DV86-F1
#
_cell.length_a   1.000
_cell.length_b   1.000
_cell.length_c   1.000
_cell.angle_alpha   90.00
_cell.angle_beta   90.00
_cell.angle_gamma   90.00
#
_symmetry.space_group_name_H-M   'P 1'
#
loop_
_entity.id
_entity.type
_entity.pdbx_description
1 polymer ?
#
loop_
_entity_poly.entity_id
_entity_poly.type
_entity_poly.pdbx_seq_one_letter_code
_entity_poly.pdbx_strand_id
1 'polypeptide(L)'
;MESATEALMREGLRKRDHPDPQVESIQIQERQASEDKFWDDLDKQYGTRPVRRDADHAEAKEGWRKTDLVAASKEAAAWWTEEEDDDEDCEAFRFRDTWNILWSGCFGHFEDTTTIPPMRFTDVPPLDKGSLCNTLQFFSVKIAEIGGGLQWPLDVFGLVAIRDSVDRNRNIIFRRPRDDCQTLTEMDPYLVLTGPIRAVVLTDPVTIEVDLKVKGTVFSEEKTLCFLAEELICVQPPHSCLLHRPYTSKFNTLEFTLGHIIFSVEATIFVRVTDGSWPDGFHGQFAACTTSIHSTTIDRDCGDEVPVIGGNTSVDEVPVIGGTTSVDPDCGDEEVPVIGGTTSVDHKRLVLLGFGGHNLPVVHGTIELARRVVSVQVNSKLNIFIKAWRDDNVVEDVAVFTPKEAGRSFGTLEVPSCKMEVVVAWSLVSGTPEPRGGPVRNRGTENTEKVRMEW
;
A
#
# COMPACT_ATOMS: atom_id res chain seq x y z
N MET A 1 35.11 55.33 29.47
CA MET A 1 34.80 55.62 28.06
C MET A 1 34.71 54.28 27.36
N GLU A 2 33.48 53.78 27.29
CA GLU A 2 33.14 52.57 26.54
C GLU A 2 33.41 52.86 25.06
N SER A 3 34.10 51.94 24.37
CA SER A 3 34.54 52.15 22.99
C SER A 3 33.32 52.24 22.06
N ALA A 4 33.35 53.15 21.08
CA ALA A 4 32.29 53.31 20.08
C ALA A 4 31.96 52.00 19.32
N THR A 5 32.86 51.01 19.36
CA THR A 5 32.65 49.65 18.82
C THR A 5 31.78 48.73 19.70
N GLU A 6 31.67 48.93 21.02
CA GLU A 6 30.79 48.13 21.89
C GLU A 6 29.34 48.61 21.87
N ALA A 7 29.09 49.91 21.64
CA ALA A 7 27.75 50.45 21.46
C ALA A 7 27.08 49.93 20.17
N LEU A 8 27.85 49.81 19.08
CA LEU A 8 27.36 49.29 17.79
C LEU A 8 27.07 47.78 17.82
N MET A 9 27.76 47.01 18.66
CA MET A 9 27.49 45.57 18.85
C MET A 9 26.21 45.31 19.67
N ARG A 10 25.83 46.21 20.57
CA ARG A 10 24.57 46.09 21.35
C ARG A 10 23.34 46.51 20.54
N GLU A 11 23.50 47.40 19.57
CA GLU A 11 22.41 47.89 18.72
C GLU A 11 22.11 46.95 17.53
N GLY A 12 23.10 46.14 17.11
CA GLY A 12 22.93 45.10 16.07
C GLY A 12 22.23 43.80 16.52
N LEU A 13 21.99 43.61 17.82
CA LEU A 13 21.37 42.39 18.37
C LEU A 13 19.89 42.53 18.74
N ARG A 14 19.24 43.64 18.38
CA ARG A 14 17.80 43.90 18.67
C ARG A 14 16.90 44.10 17.44
N LYS A 15 17.30 43.62 16.28
CA LYS A 15 16.40 43.49 15.12
C LYS A 15 16.61 42.16 14.42
N ARG A 16 16.24 41.07 15.11
CA ARG A 16 15.57 39.98 14.39
C ARG A 16 14.12 40.42 14.35
N ASP A 17 13.67 40.85 13.17
CA ASP A 17 12.27 41.16 12.93
C ASP A 17 11.46 39.90 13.27
N HIS A 18 10.88 39.88 14.47
CA HIS A 18 9.76 38.99 14.73
C HIS A 18 8.63 39.50 13.86
N PRO A 19 8.04 38.65 13.00
CA PRO A 19 6.88 39.04 12.23
C PRO A 19 5.82 39.59 13.19
N ASP A 20 5.10 40.63 12.76
CA ASP A 20 4.00 41.18 13.54
C ASP A 20 3.02 40.04 13.88
N PRO A 21 2.69 39.80 15.17
CA PRO A 21 1.76 38.76 15.58
C PRO A 21 0.41 38.84 14.85
N GLN A 22 0.00 40.05 14.43
CA GLN A 22 -1.20 40.22 13.61
C GLN A 22 -1.01 39.71 12.17
N VAL A 23 0.15 39.93 11.57
CA VAL A 23 0.48 39.41 10.23
C VAL A 23 0.63 37.88 10.27
N GLU A 24 1.27 37.32 11.28
CA GLU A 24 1.33 35.87 11.49
C GLU A 24 -0.06 35.26 11.68
N SER A 25 -0.93 35.88 12.48
CA SER A 25 -2.28 35.35 12.70
C SER A 25 -3.16 35.42 11.45
N ILE A 26 -3.03 36.47 10.63
CA ILE A 26 -3.70 36.57 9.32
C ILE A 26 -3.17 35.48 8.37
N GLN A 27 -1.85 35.30 8.28
CA GLN A 27 -1.27 34.25 7.44
C GLN A 27 -1.69 32.84 7.88
N ILE A 28 -1.81 32.60 9.19
CA ILE A 28 -2.33 31.34 9.73
C ILE A 28 -3.80 31.14 9.34
N GLN A 29 -4.64 32.18 9.43
CA GLN A 29 -6.05 32.11 9.05
C GLN A 29 -6.24 31.91 7.53
N GLU A 30 -5.46 32.61 6.70
CA GLU A 30 -5.48 32.43 5.25
C GLU A 30 -5.02 31.04 4.85
N ARG A 31 -3.99 30.51 5.54
CA ARG A 31 -3.54 29.13 5.37
C ARG A 31 -4.63 28.14 5.76
N GLN A 32 -5.27 28.31 6.92
CA GLN A 32 -6.38 27.47 7.37
C GLN A 32 -7.56 27.50 6.37
N ALA A 33 -7.93 28.68 5.85
CA ALA A 33 -9.00 28.78 4.86
C ALA A 33 -8.63 28.12 3.50
N SER A 34 -7.36 28.22 3.09
CA SER A 34 -6.83 27.53 1.90
C SER A 34 -6.78 26.01 2.10
N GLU A 35 -6.47 25.55 3.31
CA GLU A 35 -6.51 24.15 3.71
C GLU A 35 -7.95 23.63 3.72
N ASP A 36 -8.90 24.33 4.35
CA ASP A 36 -10.32 23.96 4.39
C ASP A 36 -10.91 23.88 2.99
N LYS A 37 -10.63 24.87 2.13
CA LYS A 37 -11.07 24.85 0.72
C LYS A 37 -10.50 23.67 -0.05
N PHE A 38 -9.23 23.32 0.17
CA PHE A 38 -8.61 22.15 -0.45
C PHE A 38 -9.35 20.86 -0.08
N TRP A 39 -9.70 20.70 1.19
CA TRP A 39 -10.45 19.52 1.65
C TRP A 39 -11.88 19.50 1.16
N ASP A 40 -12.55 20.64 1.05
CA ASP A 40 -13.87 20.72 0.42
C ASP A 40 -13.82 20.28 -1.05
N ASP A 41 -12.77 20.64 -1.78
CA ASP A 41 -12.58 20.24 -3.18
C ASP A 41 -12.18 18.77 -3.30
N LEU A 42 -11.39 18.25 -2.35
CA LEU A 42 -11.02 16.84 -2.28
C LEU A 42 -12.21 15.94 -1.90
N ASP A 43 -13.03 16.35 -0.92
CA ASP A 43 -14.28 15.68 -0.51
C ASP A 43 -15.27 15.63 -1.69
N LYS A 44 -15.33 16.68 -2.54
CA LYS A 44 -16.11 16.63 -3.79
C LYS A 44 -15.56 15.64 -4.80
N GLN A 45 -14.23 15.47 -4.86
CA GLN A 45 -13.57 14.62 -5.86
C GLN A 45 -13.61 13.13 -5.49
N TYR A 46 -13.39 12.80 -4.21
CA TYR A 46 -13.24 11.42 -3.73
C TYR A 46 -14.44 10.92 -2.91
N GLY A 47 -15.48 11.75 -2.79
CA GLY A 47 -16.67 11.47 -2.00
C GLY A 47 -16.56 12.02 -0.59
N THR A 48 -17.70 12.43 -0.02
CA THR A 48 -17.79 12.88 1.36
C THR A 48 -17.26 11.83 2.32
N ARG A 49 -16.51 12.28 3.34
CA ARG A 49 -16.12 11.54 4.55
C ARG A 49 -17.15 10.46 4.90
N PRO A 50 -16.77 9.18 5.03
CA PRO A 50 -17.68 8.15 5.51
C PRO A 50 -18.18 8.54 6.91
N VAL A 51 -19.39 9.07 6.98
CA VAL A 51 -20.05 9.30 8.26
C VAL A 51 -20.44 7.93 8.79
N ARG A 52 -19.79 7.55 9.89
CA ARG A 52 -20.12 6.35 10.65
C ARG A 52 -21.62 6.36 10.97
N ARG A 53 -22.38 5.40 10.45
CA ARG A 53 -23.71 5.09 10.96
C ARG A 53 -23.54 3.99 12.00
N ASP A 54 -23.58 4.38 13.27
CA ASP A 54 -23.30 3.52 14.42
C ASP A 54 -24.16 2.24 14.49
N ALA A 55 -25.31 2.22 13.81
CA ALA A 55 -26.20 1.06 13.74
C ALA A 55 -25.65 -0.10 12.89
N ASP A 56 -24.94 0.18 11.79
CA ASP A 56 -24.50 -0.84 10.83
C ASP A 56 -23.33 -1.69 11.39
N HIS A 57 -22.51 -1.12 12.28
CA HIS A 57 -21.32 -1.75 12.83
C HIS A 57 -21.61 -2.72 14.00
N ALA A 58 -22.70 -2.50 14.74
CA ALA A 58 -23.11 -3.36 15.84
C ALA A 58 -23.80 -4.65 15.34
N GLU A 59 -24.59 -4.56 14.27
CA GLU A 59 -25.23 -5.73 13.67
C GLU A 59 -24.24 -6.64 12.92
N ALA A 60 -23.20 -6.06 12.31
CA ALA A 60 -22.10 -6.82 11.71
C ALA A 60 -21.36 -7.73 12.72
N LYS A 61 -21.20 -7.31 13.98
CA LYS A 61 -20.58 -8.14 15.04
C LYS A 61 -21.41 -9.38 15.39
N GLU A 62 -22.74 -9.31 15.31
CA GLU A 62 -23.63 -10.40 15.74
C GLU A 62 -23.78 -11.51 14.67
N GLY A 63 -23.55 -11.17 13.39
CA GLY A 63 -23.60 -12.14 12.28
C GLY A 63 -22.32 -12.98 12.10
N TRP A 64 -21.19 -12.52 12.66
CA TRP A 64 -19.87 -13.09 12.41
C TRP A 64 -19.37 -13.95 13.58
N ARG A 65 -19.91 -15.16 13.73
CA ARG A 65 -19.37 -16.12 14.71
C ARG A 65 -18.21 -16.89 14.08
N LYS A 66 -17.02 -16.83 14.68
CA LYS A 66 -15.83 -17.63 14.28
C LYS A 66 -16.14 -19.13 14.12
N THR A 67 -17.15 -19.64 14.82
CA THR A 67 -17.62 -21.03 14.75
C THR A 67 -18.22 -21.38 13.39
N ASP A 68 -18.91 -20.46 12.74
CA ASP A 68 -19.55 -20.69 11.43
C ASP A 68 -18.50 -20.76 10.31
N LEU A 69 -17.40 -20.01 10.45
CA LEU A 69 -16.25 -20.06 9.54
C LEU A 69 -15.47 -21.37 9.62
N VAL A 70 -15.28 -21.90 10.83
CA VAL A 70 -14.62 -23.21 11.00
C VAL A 70 -15.48 -24.32 10.41
N ALA A 71 -16.81 -24.24 10.53
CA ALA A 71 -17.73 -25.20 9.92
C ALA A 71 -17.74 -25.08 8.39
N ALA A 72 -17.88 -23.88 7.85
CA ALA A 72 -17.89 -23.63 6.41
C ALA A 72 -16.53 -23.95 5.77
N SER A 73 -15.41 -23.72 6.45
CA SER A 73 -14.06 -24.11 6.00
C SER A 73 -13.88 -25.62 5.97
N LYS A 74 -14.41 -26.35 6.96
CA LYS A 74 -14.43 -27.81 6.95
C LYS A 74 -15.33 -28.38 5.86
N GLU A 75 -16.47 -27.74 5.60
CA GLU A 75 -17.35 -28.11 4.50
C GLU A 75 -16.67 -27.86 3.16
N ALA A 76 -16.09 -26.68 2.94
CA ALA A 76 -15.31 -26.39 1.74
C ALA A 76 -14.15 -27.40 1.55
N ALA A 77 -13.43 -27.77 2.61
CA ALA A 77 -12.37 -28.78 2.56
C ALA A 77 -12.88 -30.20 2.26
N ALA A 78 -14.10 -30.55 2.70
CA ALA A 78 -14.69 -31.88 2.51
C ALA A 78 -15.24 -32.11 1.10
N TRP A 79 -15.45 -31.07 0.29
CA TRP A 79 -15.93 -31.17 -1.08
C TRP A 79 -14.85 -31.56 -2.09
N TRP A 80 -13.58 -31.65 -1.66
CA TRP A 80 -12.46 -31.99 -2.51
C TRP A 80 -11.86 -33.33 -2.06
N THR A 81 -12.03 -34.36 -2.89
CA THR A 81 -11.28 -35.63 -2.80
C THR A 81 -9.84 -35.42 -3.28
N GLU A 82 -8.89 -36.14 -2.69
CA GLU A 82 -7.44 -36.16 -2.97
C GLU A 82 -7.11 -36.63 -4.41
N GLU A 83 -7.54 -35.90 -5.44
CA GLU A 83 -6.91 -35.99 -6.75
C GLU A 83 -5.92 -34.83 -6.87
N GLU A 84 -4.65 -35.18 -6.70
CA GLU A 84 -3.46 -34.35 -6.94
C GLU A 84 -3.38 -34.01 -8.43
N ASP A 85 -3.99 -32.92 -8.86
CA ASP A 85 -3.59 -32.23 -10.09
C ASP A 85 -2.66 -31.07 -9.68
N ASP A 86 -1.35 -31.28 -9.84
CA ASP A 86 -0.25 -30.31 -9.61
C ASP A 86 -0.26 -29.13 -10.62
N ASP A 87 -1.42 -28.72 -11.12
CA ASP A 87 -1.54 -27.56 -12.02
C ASP A 87 -1.69 -26.29 -11.17
N GLU A 88 -0.75 -25.35 -11.28
CA GLU A 88 -0.78 -24.05 -10.60
C GLU A 88 -2.08 -23.28 -10.89
N ASP A 89 -2.65 -23.46 -12.08
CA ASP A 89 -3.93 -22.84 -12.44
C ASP A 89 -5.09 -23.39 -11.58
N CYS A 90 -5.01 -24.65 -11.11
CA CYS A 90 -6.03 -25.27 -10.26
C CYS A 90 -6.16 -24.58 -8.90
N GLU A 91 -5.06 -24.08 -8.32
CA GLU A 91 -5.11 -23.41 -7.01
C GLU A 91 -5.91 -22.10 -7.07
N ALA A 92 -5.72 -21.30 -8.12
CA ALA A 92 -6.46 -20.07 -8.32
C ALA A 92 -7.96 -20.32 -8.53
N PHE A 93 -8.35 -21.39 -9.25
CA PHE A 93 -9.75 -21.80 -9.36
C PHE A 93 -10.32 -22.28 -8.01
N ARG A 94 -9.59 -23.11 -7.27
CA ARG A 94 -9.99 -23.60 -5.95
C ARG A 94 -10.16 -22.47 -4.95
N PHE A 95 -9.29 -21.47 -4.99
CA PHE A 95 -9.40 -20.27 -4.17
C PHE A 95 -10.71 -19.52 -4.47
N ARG A 96 -11.01 -19.30 -5.75
CA ARG A 96 -12.27 -18.64 -6.16
C ARG A 96 -13.50 -19.37 -5.65
N ASP A 97 -13.55 -20.70 -5.81
CA ASP A 97 -14.69 -21.50 -5.37
C ASP A 97 -14.82 -21.50 -3.85
N THR A 98 -13.71 -21.70 -3.14
CA THR A 98 -13.67 -21.62 -1.68
C THR A 98 -14.11 -20.25 -1.19
N TRP A 99 -13.64 -19.17 -1.82
CA TRP A 99 -14.07 -17.83 -1.49
C TRP A 99 -15.57 -17.64 -1.70
N ASN A 100 -16.13 -18.13 -2.82
CA ASN A 100 -17.56 -18.03 -3.08
C ASN A 100 -18.39 -18.79 -2.04
N ILE A 101 -17.94 -19.96 -1.59
CA ILE A 101 -18.62 -20.73 -0.53
C ILE A 101 -18.58 -19.97 0.81
N LEU A 102 -17.41 -19.47 1.21
CA LEU A 102 -17.21 -18.89 2.53
C LEU A 102 -17.72 -17.44 2.66
N TRP A 103 -17.58 -16.64 1.60
CA TRP A 103 -17.58 -15.19 1.72
C TRP A 103 -18.64 -14.49 0.89
N SER A 104 -19.18 -15.13 -0.16
CA SER A 104 -20.10 -14.45 -1.08
C SER A 104 -21.38 -13.94 -0.41
N GLY A 105 -21.88 -14.68 0.59
CA GLY A 105 -23.07 -14.31 1.36
C GLY A 105 -22.91 -13.03 2.20
N CYS A 106 -21.68 -12.62 2.51
CA CYS A 106 -21.42 -11.48 3.40
C CYS A 106 -20.70 -10.31 2.70
N PHE A 107 -19.85 -10.60 1.71
CA PHE A 107 -18.97 -9.59 1.10
C PHE A 107 -19.30 -9.26 -0.35
N GLY A 108 -20.17 -10.04 -1.00
CA GLY A 108 -20.61 -9.80 -2.37
C GLY A 108 -20.01 -10.78 -3.37
N HIS A 109 -19.74 -10.32 -4.58
CA HIS A 109 -19.19 -11.17 -5.63
C HIS A 109 -17.67 -11.26 -5.51
N PHE A 110 -17.10 -12.40 -5.92
CA PHE A 110 -15.65 -12.58 -5.93
C PHE A 110 -14.92 -11.45 -6.67
N GLU A 111 -15.46 -11.00 -7.81
CA GLU A 111 -14.83 -9.98 -8.65
C GLU A 111 -14.85 -8.57 -8.04
N ASP A 112 -15.57 -8.37 -6.93
CA ASP A 112 -15.77 -7.06 -6.34
C ASP A 112 -14.47 -6.47 -5.79
N THR A 113 -14.28 -5.17 -6.04
CA THR A 113 -13.19 -4.39 -5.46
C THR A 113 -13.59 -3.79 -4.12
N THR A 114 -12.62 -3.52 -3.25
CA THR A 114 -12.87 -2.85 -1.98
C THR A 114 -13.61 -1.53 -2.19
N THR A 115 -14.68 -1.33 -1.44
CA THR A 115 -15.44 -0.06 -1.40
C THR A 115 -14.99 0.82 -0.25
N ILE A 116 -14.04 0.35 0.56
CA ILE A 116 -13.49 1.08 1.70
C ILE A 116 -12.47 2.08 1.16
N PRO A 117 -12.70 3.39 1.34
CA PRO A 117 -11.75 4.41 0.91
C PRO A 117 -10.53 4.47 1.84
N PRO A 118 -9.42 5.07 1.39
CA PRO A 118 -8.35 5.47 2.30
C PRO A 118 -8.85 6.55 3.28
N MET A 119 -8.02 6.93 4.25
CA MET A 119 -8.28 7.98 5.24
C MET A 119 -9.47 7.72 6.17
N ARG A 120 -9.89 6.45 6.29
CA ARG A 120 -11.10 6.04 7.03
C ARG A 120 -11.19 6.64 8.43
N PHE A 121 -10.07 6.73 9.14
CA PHE A 121 -9.99 7.22 10.51
C PHE A 121 -9.18 8.52 10.64
N THR A 122 -9.03 9.28 9.56
CA THR A 122 -8.31 10.55 9.59
C THR A 122 -9.02 11.61 10.42
N ASP A 123 -10.35 11.74 10.29
CA ASP A 123 -11.12 12.76 11.01
C ASP A 123 -11.67 12.25 12.35
N VAL A 124 -12.09 10.99 12.37
CA VAL A 124 -12.70 10.37 13.54
C VAL A 124 -11.97 9.06 13.81
N PRO A 125 -11.29 8.91 14.97
CA PRO A 125 -10.62 7.66 15.30
C PRO A 125 -11.65 6.52 15.47
N PRO A 126 -11.23 5.25 15.33
CA PRO A 126 -12.10 4.12 15.60
C PRO A 126 -12.61 4.17 17.05
N LEU A 127 -13.84 3.68 17.28
CA LEU A 127 -14.47 3.69 18.62
C LEU A 127 -13.77 2.68 19.54
N ASP A 128 -13.33 1.56 18.94
CA ASP A 128 -12.51 0.57 19.59
C ASP A 128 -11.06 0.89 19.25
N LYS A 129 -10.33 1.52 20.18
CA LYS A 129 -8.89 1.75 20.07
C LYS A 129 -8.14 0.44 20.29
N GLY A 130 -8.45 -0.56 19.47
CA GLY A 130 -7.73 -1.83 19.45
C GLY A 130 -6.24 -1.63 19.23
N SER A 131 -5.47 -2.71 19.35
CA SER A 131 -4.03 -2.67 19.06
C SER A 131 -3.76 -2.16 17.64
N LEU A 132 -2.69 -1.36 17.49
CA LEU A 132 -2.16 -0.99 16.18
C LEU A 132 -1.96 -2.26 15.34
N CYS A 133 -2.47 -2.23 14.11
CA CYS A 133 -2.36 -3.35 13.19
C CYS A 133 -1.05 -3.29 12.40
N ASN A 134 -0.57 -4.47 12.01
CA ASN A 134 0.48 -4.59 11.01
C ASN A 134 -0.12 -4.41 9.62
N THR A 135 0.68 -3.97 8.67
CA THR A 135 0.26 -3.84 7.28
C THR A 135 1.27 -4.41 6.31
N LEU A 136 0.79 -4.75 5.12
CA LEU A 136 1.61 -5.17 4.00
C LEU A 136 1.74 -4.04 2.97
N GLN A 137 2.97 -3.71 2.62
CA GLN A 137 3.30 -2.65 1.66
C GLN A 137 3.87 -3.26 0.37
N PHE A 138 3.21 -3.08 -0.77
CA PHE A 138 3.82 -3.44 -2.07
C PHE A 138 4.83 -2.38 -2.48
N PHE A 139 6.07 -2.79 -2.80
CA PHE A 139 7.10 -1.94 -3.40
C PHE A 139 7.21 -2.17 -4.91
N SER A 140 7.28 -3.43 -5.33
CA SER A 140 7.39 -3.80 -6.74
C SER A 140 6.75 -5.14 -7.04
N VAL A 141 6.34 -5.30 -8.29
CA VAL A 141 6.03 -6.59 -8.92
C VAL A 141 6.85 -6.66 -10.20
N LYS A 142 7.71 -7.67 -10.32
CA LYS A 142 8.70 -7.80 -11.37
C LYS A 142 8.54 -9.14 -12.07
N ILE A 143 8.62 -9.14 -13.40
CA ILE A 143 8.81 -10.39 -14.16
C ILE A 143 10.31 -10.67 -14.18
N ALA A 144 10.78 -11.53 -13.28
CA ALA A 144 12.20 -11.82 -13.12
C ALA A 144 12.75 -12.70 -14.24
N GLU A 145 11.96 -13.70 -14.65
CA GLU A 145 12.33 -14.64 -15.72
C GLU A 145 11.13 -14.91 -16.62
N ILE A 146 11.40 -15.18 -17.91
CA ILE A 146 10.38 -15.59 -18.88
C ILE A 146 10.76 -16.95 -19.47
N GLY A 147 9.77 -17.80 -19.66
CA GLY A 147 9.87 -19.17 -20.14
C GLY A 147 8.80 -19.51 -21.17
N GLY A 148 8.69 -20.78 -21.53
CA GLY A 148 7.62 -21.30 -22.39
C GLY A 148 7.48 -20.63 -23.76
N GLY A 149 8.57 -20.10 -24.31
CA GLY A 149 8.60 -19.45 -25.63
C GLY A 149 8.04 -18.03 -25.67
N LEU A 150 7.87 -17.37 -24.51
CA LEU A 150 7.70 -15.92 -24.45
C LEU A 150 9.01 -15.21 -24.81
N GLN A 151 8.91 -14.02 -25.39
CA GLN A 151 10.06 -13.20 -25.79
C GLN A 151 9.77 -11.75 -25.46
N TRP A 152 10.78 -11.02 -24.98
CA TRP A 152 10.69 -9.58 -24.80
C TRP A 152 10.57 -8.85 -26.16
N PRO A 153 9.86 -7.72 -26.23
CA PRO A 153 9.04 -7.10 -25.18
C PRO A 153 7.69 -7.80 -24.97
N LEU A 154 7.09 -7.64 -23.78
CA LEU A 154 5.79 -8.22 -23.43
C LEU A 154 4.72 -7.13 -23.27
N ASP A 155 3.65 -7.23 -24.03
CA ASP A 155 2.45 -6.41 -23.84
C ASP A 155 1.53 -7.06 -22.79
N VAL A 156 1.67 -6.65 -21.53
CA VAL A 156 1.00 -7.26 -20.38
C VAL A 156 -0.28 -6.53 -20.01
N PHE A 157 -1.36 -7.27 -19.79
CA PHE A 157 -2.63 -6.77 -19.27
C PHE A 157 -3.22 -7.75 -18.25
N GLY A 158 -4.24 -7.30 -17.51
CA GLY A 158 -4.86 -8.08 -16.43
C GLY A 158 -4.82 -7.34 -15.10
N LEU A 159 -4.71 -8.08 -13.99
CA LEU A 159 -4.68 -7.52 -12.65
C LEU A 159 -3.72 -8.24 -11.70
N VAL A 160 -3.28 -7.48 -10.70
CA VAL A 160 -2.74 -7.97 -9.44
C VAL A 160 -3.56 -7.30 -8.34
N ALA A 161 -4.14 -8.10 -7.46
CA ALA A 161 -4.92 -7.64 -6.32
C ALA A 161 -4.48 -8.34 -5.04
N ILE A 162 -4.83 -7.75 -3.91
CA ILE A 162 -4.70 -8.41 -2.62
C ILE A 162 -6.02 -8.34 -1.87
N ARG A 163 -6.33 -9.42 -1.14
CA ARG A 163 -7.51 -9.55 -0.31
C ARG A 163 -7.08 -9.70 1.13
N ASP A 164 -7.57 -8.81 1.99
CA ASP A 164 -7.38 -8.93 3.44
C ASP A 164 -8.71 -9.21 4.15
N SER A 165 -8.65 -9.38 5.47
CA SER A 165 -9.84 -9.73 6.27
C SER A 165 -10.78 -8.57 6.55
N VAL A 166 -10.47 -7.35 6.11
CA VAL A 166 -11.34 -6.20 6.35
C VAL A 166 -12.64 -6.34 5.55
N ASP A 167 -12.56 -6.64 4.25
CA ASP A 167 -13.75 -6.83 3.41
C ASP A 167 -13.65 -7.98 2.41
N ARG A 168 -12.53 -8.74 2.40
CA ARG A 168 -12.25 -9.87 1.49
C ARG A 168 -12.34 -9.53 -0.02
N ASN A 169 -12.54 -8.27 -0.37
CA ASN A 169 -12.66 -7.78 -1.74
C ASN A 169 -11.29 -7.44 -2.30
N ARG A 170 -11.19 -7.31 -3.63
CA ARG A 170 -9.93 -6.95 -4.29
C ARG A 170 -9.49 -5.53 -3.94
N ASN A 171 -8.39 -5.41 -3.20
CA ASN A 171 -7.62 -4.18 -3.12
C ASN A 171 -6.61 -4.19 -4.28
N ILE A 172 -6.93 -3.45 -5.34
CA ILE A 172 -6.18 -3.50 -6.60
C ILE A 172 -4.79 -2.92 -6.43
N ILE A 173 -3.75 -3.64 -6.86
CA ILE A 173 -2.35 -3.21 -6.86
C ILE A 173 -1.91 -2.78 -8.27
N PHE A 174 -2.25 -3.60 -9.27
CA PHE A 174 -2.06 -3.32 -10.70
C PHE A 174 -3.33 -3.72 -11.44
N ARG A 175 -3.73 -2.93 -12.43
CA ARG A 175 -4.80 -3.29 -13.36
C ARG A 175 -4.67 -2.55 -14.68
N ARG A 176 -4.63 -3.29 -15.78
CA ARG A 176 -4.63 -2.75 -17.14
C ARG A 176 -5.59 -3.56 -18.01
N PRO A 177 -6.51 -2.92 -18.76
CA PRO A 177 -7.31 -3.63 -19.74
C PRO A 177 -6.46 -3.98 -20.97
N ARG A 178 -6.98 -4.86 -21.82
CA ARG A 178 -6.26 -5.37 -23.00
C ARG A 178 -5.89 -4.28 -24.03
N ASP A 179 -6.76 -3.29 -24.18
CA ASP A 179 -6.61 -2.18 -25.10
C ASP A 179 -5.60 -1.13 -24.62
N ASP A 180 -5.29 -1.11 -23.32
CA ASP A 180 -4.29 -0.27 -22.66
C ASP A 180 -3.28 -1.13 -21.88
N CYS A 181 -2.66 -2.09 -22.57
CA CYS A 181 -1.63 -2.95 -21.99
C CYS A 181 -0.35 -2.17 -21.66
N GLN A 182 0.40 -2.64 -20.66
CA GLN A 182 1.74 -2.13 -20.36
C GLN A 182 2.78 -2.95 -21.12
N THR A 183 3.64 -2.29 -21.91
CA THR A 183 4.79 -2.94 -22.54
C THR A 183 5.95 -3.03 -21.55
N LEU A 184 6.42 -4.23 -21.28
CA LEU A 184 7.56 -4.54 -20.44
C LEU A 184 8.75 -4.98 -21.29
N THR A 185 9.96 -4.66 -20.84
CA THR A 185 11.20 -5.03 -21.53
C THR A 185 12.15 -5.72 -20.57
N GLU A 186 13.19 -6.38 -21.08
CA GLU A 186 14.23 -6.98 -20.25
C GLU A 186 14.93 -5.95 -19.35
N MET A 187 15.08 -4.71 -19.84
CA MET A 187 15.69 -3.61 -19.09
C MET A 187 14.74 -2.95 -18.09
N ASP A 188 13.43 -3.09 -18.29
CA ASP A 188 12.39 -2.58 -17.39
C ASP A 188 11.24 -3.60 -17.24
N PRO A 189 11.45 -4.64 -16.43
CA PRO A 189 10.50 -5.74 -16.27
C PRO A 189 9.47 -5.52 -15.15
N TYR A 190 9.22 -4.26 -14.76
CA TYR A 190 8.38 -3.92 -13.60
C TYR A 190 6.98 -3.46 -13.99
N LEU A 191 5.97 -3.97 -13.28
CA LEU A 191 4.61 -3.46 -13.41
C LEU A 191 4.48 -2.07 -12.77
N VAL A 192 3.80 -1.15 -13.45
CA VAL A 192 3.48 0.18 -12.92
C VAL A 192 2.31 0.05 -11.94
N LEU A 193 2.62 -0.03 -10.65
CA LEU A 193 1.64 -0.23 -9.59
C LEU A 193 0.84 1.05 -9.34
N THR A 194 -0.49 0.96 -9.33
CA THR A 194 -1.40 2.09 -9.07
C THR A 194 -2.05 2.02 -7.68
N GLY A 195 -1.90 0.89 -6.99
CA GLY A 195 -2.48 0.66 -5.68
C GLY A 195 -1.47 0.36 -4.58
N PRO A 196 -1.94 0.11 -3.35
CA PRO A 196 -3.34 -0.19 -3.03
C PRO A 196 -4.24 1.05 -2.90
N ILE A 197 -5.56 0.83 -2.88
CA ILE A 197 -6.59 1.88 -2.65
C ILE A 197 -6.60 2.32 -1.18
N ARG A 198 -6.32 1.39 -0.27
CA ARG A 198 -6.19 1.56 1.18
C ARG A 198 -5.09 0.64 1.71
N ALA A 199 -4.58 0.87 2.92
CA ALA A 199 -3.60 0.00 3.55
C ALA A 199 -4.12 -1.45 3.65
N VAL A 200 -3.24 -2.41 3.39
CA VAL A 200 -3.51 -3.85 3.45
C VAL A 200 -3.28 -4.32 4.88
N VAL A 201 -4.29 -4.88 5.53
CA VAL A 201 -4.24 -5.21 6.96
C VAL A 201 -3.77 -6.65 7.18
N LEU A 202 -2.72 -6.84 7.96
CA LEU A 202 -2.15 -8.17 8.30
C LEU A 202 -2.65 -8.68 9.66
N THR A 203 -3.97 -8.69 9.87
CA THR A 203 -4.57 -9.29 11.07
C THR A 203 -4.81 -10.78 10.91
N ASP A 204 -5.21 -11.19 9.72
CA ASP A 204 -5.38 -12.57 9.28
C ASP A 204 -4.54 -12.78 8.00
N PRO A 205 -4.38 -14.02 7.53
CA PRO A 205 -3.74 -14.26 6.24
C PRO A 205 -4.39 -13.45 5.12
N VAL A 206 -3.55 -12.95 4.23
CA VAL A 206 -3.96 -12.15 3.08
C VAL A 206 -3.70 -12.94 1.81
N THR A 207 -4.57 -12.84 0.81
CA THR A 207 -4.41 -13.57 -0.46
C THR A 207 -3.98 -12.63 -1.56
N ILE A 208 -2.84 -12.92 -2.20
CA ILE A 208 -2.40 -12.26 -3.43
C ILE A 208 -3.07 -12.96 -4.61
N GLU A 209 -3.85 -12.23 -5.37
CA GLU A 209 -4.55 -12.72 -6.56
C GLU A 209 -3.93 -12.08 -7.82
N VAL A 210 -3.52 -12.92 -8.77
CA VAL A 210 -2.89 -12.51 -10.02
C VAL A 210 -3.65 -13.15 -11.18
N ASP A 211 -4.03 -12.34 -12.16
CA ASP A 211 -4.48 -12.79 -13.48
C ASP A 211 -3.84 -11.86 -14.50
N LEU A 212 -2.69 -12.26 -15.02
CA LEU A 212 -1.89 -11.52 -15.99
C LEU A 212 -1.79 -12.30 -17.29
N LYS A 213 -1.91 -11.58 -18.41
CA LYS A 213 -1.87 -12.14 -19.77
C LYS A 213 -0.96 -11.32 -20.66
N VAL A 214 -0.36 -11.98 -21.63
CA VAL A 214 0.38 -11.36 -22.73
C VAL A 214 -0.56 -11.22 -23.92
N LYS A 215 -0.65 -10.01 -24.46
CA LYS A 215 -1.49 -9.67 -25.61
C LYS A 215 -0.97 -10.37 -26.87
N GLY A 216 -1.84 -11.20 -27.46
CA GLY A 216 -1.65 -11.76 -28.81
C GLY A 216 -2.18 -10.82 -29.89
N THR A 217 -1.82 -11.08 -31.16
CA THR A 217 -2.37 -10.31 -32.29
C THR A 217 -3.89 -10.49 -32.40
N VAL A 218 -4.36 -11.68 -32.02
CA VAL A 218 -5.76 -12.06 -31.87
C VAL A 218 -5.99 -12.71 -30.49
N PHE A 219 -7.24 -12.78 -30.04
CA PHE A 219 -7.58 -13.37 -28.72
C PHE A 219 -7.12 -14.81 -28.54
N SER A 220 -7.08 -15.61 -29.60
CA SER A 220 -6.64 -17.02 -29.53
C SER A 220 -5.12 -17.18 -29.38
N GLU A 221 -4.35 -16.12 -29.58
CA GLU A 221 -2.88 -16.11 -29.39
C GLU A 221 -2.47 -15.54 -28.04
N GLU A 222 -3.43 -15.11 -27.22
CA GLU A 222 -3.16 -14.65 -25.87
C GLU A 222 -2.64 -15.79 -25.01
N LYS A 223 -1.60 -15.49 -24.23
CA LYS A 223 -0.98 -16.44 -23.33
C LYS A 223 -1.19 -15.95 -21.91
N THR A 224 -1.60 -16.86 -21.02
CA THR A 224 -1.52 -16.61 -19.59
C THR A 224 -0.06 -16.39 -19.24
N LEU A 225 0.23 -15.22 -18.66
CA LEU A 225 1.53 -14.96 -18.09
C LEU A 225 1.59 -15.60 -16.71
N CYS A 226 0.70 -15.19 -15.81
CA CYS A 226 0.62 -15.70 -14.44
C CYS A 226 -0.85 -15.72 -13.99
N PHE A 227 -1.31 -16.83 -13.46
CA PHE A 227 -2.62 -16.99 -12.83
C PHE A 227 -2.40 -17.64 -11.47
N LEU A 228 -2.61 -16.89 -10.38
CA LEU A 228 -2.19 -17.28 -9.03
C LEU A 228 -3.18 -16.76 -7.99
N ALA A 229 -3.40 -17.55 -6.94
CA ALA A 229 -4.06 -17.08 -5.72
C ALA A 229 -3.33 -17.62 -4.48
N GLU A 230 -2.32 -16.89 -4.02
CA GLU A 230 -1.47 -17.34 -2.91
C GLU A 230 -1.87 -16.71 -1.59
N GLU A 231 -2.08 -17.54 -0.56
CA GLU A 231 -2.23 -17.06 0.81
C GLU A 231 -0.87 -16.75 1.45
N LEU A 232 -0.69 -15.50 1.85
CA LEU A 232 0.49 -15.03 2.56
C LEU A 232 0.24 -15.07 4.08
N ILE A 233 0.85 -16.05 4.73
CA ILE A 233 0.88 -16.16 6.19
C ILE A 233 2.14 -15.48 6.72
N CYS A 234 1.99 -14.25 7.22
CA CYS A 234 3.08 -13.51 7.85
C CYS A 234 3.08 -13.69 9.37
N VAL A 235 3.98 -14.51 9.91
CA VAL A 235 4.29 -14.51 11.34
C VAL A 235 4.85 -13.14 11.71
N GLN A 236 4.31 -12.49 12.74
CA GLN A 236 4.71 -11.14 13.15
C GLN A 236 6.23 -11.09 13.41
N PRO A 237 6.99 -10.31 12.63
CA PRO A 237 8.42 -10.12 12.87
C PRO A 237 8.65 -9.16 14.05
N PRO A 238 9.82 -9.21 14.69
CA PRO A 238 10.17 -8.29 15.79
C PRO A 238 10.33 -6.84 15.31
N HIS A 239 10.64 -6.64 14.03
CA HIS A 239 10.85 -5.35 13.39
C HIS A 239 10.24 -5.36 11.99
N SER A 240 9.93 -4.17 11.45
CA SER A 240 9.50 -4.06 10.06
C SER A 240 10.61 -4.56 9.12
N CYS A 241 10.25 -5.32 8.08
CA CYS A 241 11.22 -5.95 7.17
C CYS A 241 10.72 -5.98 5.72
N LEU A 242 11.65 -6.23 4.79
CA LEU A 242 11.33 -6.56 3.40
C LEU A 242 11.17 -8.08 3.26
N LEU A 243 10.16 -8.47 2.51
CA LEU A 243 9.88 -9.83 2.09
C LEU A 243 10.04 -9.88 0.58
N HIS A 244 10.90 -10.76 0.10
CA HIS A 244 10.97 -11.13 -1.30
C HIS A 244 10.20 -12.43 -1.50
N ARG A 245 9.33 -12.44 -2.51
CA ARG A 245 8.46 -13.58 -2.81
C ARG A 245 8.49 -13.86 -4.31
N PRO A 246 9.35 -14.80 -4.75
CA PRO A 246 9.30 -15.31 -6.11
C PRO A 246 8.17 -16.34 -6.23
N TYR A 247 7.38 -16.22 -7.29
CA TYR A 247 6.41 -17.23 -7.71
C TYR A 247 6.82 -17.69 -9.10
N THR A 248 7.38 -18.90 -9.17
CA THR A 248 7.85 -19.48 -10.42
C THR A 248 6.80 -20.41 -10.97
N SER A 249 6.40 -20.14 -12.21
CA SER A 249 5.57 -21.02 -13.03
C SER A 249 6.40 -21.56 -14.19
N LYS A 250 5.80 -22.46 -14.97
CA LYS A 250 6.38 -22.94 -16.23
C LYS A 250 6.71 -21.82 -17.24
N PHE A 251 6.00 -20.68 -17.17
CA PHE A 251 6.08 -19.62 -18.18
C PHE A 251 6.83 -18.38 -17.71
N ASN A 252 6.96 -18.16 -16.41
CA ASN A 252 7.63 -16.98 -15.86
C ASN A 252 7.93 -17.14 -14.37
N THR A 253 8.81 -16.28 -13.86
CA THR A 253 8.96 -16.04 -12.42
C THR A 253 8.49 -14.62 -12.10
N LEU A 254 7.47 -14.50 -11.26
CA LEU A 254 6.93 -13.24 -10.78
C LEU A 254 7.48 -12.95 -9.37
N GLU A 255 8.26 -11.90 -9.23
CA GLU A 255 8.85 -11.49 -7.95
C GLU A 255 8.10 -10.31 -7.33
N PHE A 256 7.64 -10.50 -6.09
CA PHE A 256 7.11 -9.44 -5.27
C PHE A 256 8.15 -8.96 -4.27
N THR A 257 8.32 -7.64 -4.18
CA THR A 257 9.00 -7.00 -3.05
C THR A 257 7.94 -6.35 -2.16
N LEU A 258 7.80 -6.87 -0.95
CA LEU A 258 6.78 -6.49 0.02
C LEU A 258 7.43 -5.97 1.30
N GLY A 259 6.78 -5.05 2.01
CA GLY A 259 7.17 -4.63 3.34
C GLY A 259 6.16 -5.09 4.38
N HIS A 260 6.60 -5.87 5.36
CA HIS A 260 5.79 -6.11 6.56
C HIS A 260 6.07 -4.96 7.54
N ILE A 261 5.10 -4.07 7.72
CA ILE A 261 5.23 -2.91 8.60
C ILE A 261 4.49 -3.16 9.91
N ILE A 262 5.23 -3.24 11.01
CA ILE A 262 4.65 -3.46 12.33
C ILE A 262 4.09 -2.17 12.91
N PHE A 263 3.03 -2.28 13.73
CA PHE A 263 2.42 -1.15 14.45
C PHE A 263 2.25 0.10 13.56
N SER A 264 1.48 -0.07 12.49
CA SER A 264 1.46 0.85 11.36
C SER A 264 0.19 1.68 11.29
N VAL A 265 0.32 2.84 10.62
CA VAL A 265 -0.76 3.71 10.20
C VAL A 265 -0.75 3.84 8.67
N GLU A 266 -1.92 4.11 8.10
CA GLU A 266 -2.06 4.48 6.71
C GLU A 266 -1.73 5.97 6.53
N ALA A 267 -0.87 6.27 5.57
CA ALA A 267 -0.58 7.60 5.09
C ALA A 267 -1.13 7.76 3.68
N THR A 268 -2.05 8.71 3.49
CA THR A 268 -2.56 9.09 2.18
C THR A 268 -1.98 10.43 1.78
N ILE A 269 -1.26 10.45 0.65
CA ILE A 269 -0.42 11.56 0.22
C ILE A 269 -1.13 12.37 -0.88
N PHE A 270 -1.13 13.69 -0.72
CA PHE A 270 -1.57 14.64 -1.72
C PHE A 270 -0.48 15.68 -1.95
N VAL A 271 -0.33 16.14 -3.18
CA VAL A 271 0.63 17.18 -3.54
C VAL A 271 -0.08 18.22 -4.40
N ARG A 272 0.10 19.51 -4.08
CA ARG A 272 -0.43 20.61 -4.88
C ARG A 272 0.66 21.62 -5.20
N VAL A 273 0.60 22.22 -6.39
CA VAL A 273 1.47 23.35 -6.74
C VAL A 273 0.92 24.60 -6.06
N THR A 274 1.74 25.26 -5.25
CA THR A 274 1.35 26.46 -4.49
C THR A 274 1.94 27.74 -5.07
N ASP A 275 3.08 27.65 -5.76
CA ASP A 275 3.73 28.80 -6.40
C ASP A 275 4.60 28.32 -7.58
N GLY A 276 4.66 29.14 -8.63
CA GLY A 276 5.43 28.85 -9.84
C GLY A 276 4.85 27.73 -10.73
N SER A 277 5.72 27.16 -11.57
CA SER A 277 5.39 26.13 -12.55
C SER A 277 6.53 25.13 -12.70
N TRP A 278 6.22 23.87 -13.03
CA TRP A 278 7.25 22.87 -13.29
C TRP A 278 8.26 23.37 -14.34
N PRO A 279 9.57 23.18 -14.13
CA PRO A 279 10.56 23.66 -15.08
C PRO A 279 10.46 22.91 -16.42
N ASP A 280 10.38 23.67 -17.51
CA ASP A 280 10.16 23.14 -18.86
C ASP A 280 11.22 22.12 -19.26
N GLY A 281 10.76 20.94 -19.69
CA GLY A 281 11.61 19.85 -20.17
C GLY A 281 12.38 19.09 -19.08
N PHE A 282 12.08 19.33 -17.80
CA PHE A 282 12.53 18.46 -16.72
C PHE A 282 11.61 17.24 -16.59
N HIS A 283 12.23 16.08 -16.45
CA HIS A 283 11.57 14.87 -15.96
C HIS A 283 11.36 14.99 -14.46
N GLY A 284 10.36 14.28 -13.92
CA GLY A 284 10.07 14.31 -12.49
C GLY A 284 9.67 12.96 -11.92
N GLN A 285 10.02 12.74 -10.65
CA GLN A 285 9.64 11.55 -9.90
C GLN A 285 9.33 11.92 -8.45
N PHE A 286 8.12 11.57 -8.01
CA PHE A 286 7.73 11.57 -6.60
C PHE A 286 7.94 10.18 -6.02
N ALA A 287 8.57 10.11 -4.84
CA ALA A 287 8.76 8.87 -4.13
C ALA A 287 8.50 9.02 -2.62
N ALA A 288 8.16 7.92 -1.95
CA ALA A 288 8.01 7.84 -0.51
C ALA A 288 8.91 6.76 0.08
N CYS A 289 9.46 6.99 1.27
CA CYS A 289 10.23 6.01 2.02
C CYS A 289 9.87 6.08 3.50
N THR A 290 9.80 4.91 4.15
CA THR A 290 9.68 4.82 5.60
C THR A 290 11.02 4.42 6.21
N THR A 291 11.42 5.07 7.31
CA THR A 291 12.69 4.78 7.98
C THR A 291 12.67 3.49 8.80
N SER A 292 11.52 2.83 8.92
CA SER A 292 11.36 1.62 9.73
C SER A 292 11.89 0.34 9.08
N ILE A 293 12.09 0.36 7.77
CA ILE A 293 12.50 -0.84 7.02
C ILE A 293 14.03 -0.90 7.00
N HIS A 294 14.58 -1.75 7.87
CA HIS A 294 15.99 -2.10 7.82
C HIS A 294 16.22 -3.17 6.75
N SER A 295 17.39 -3.15 6.10
CA SER A 295 17.78 -4.10 5.06
C SER A 295 18.08 -5.48 5.67
N THR A 296 17.07 -6.14 6.22
CA THR A 296 17.15 -7.53 6.63
C THR A 296 16.16 -8.29 5.77
N THR A 297 16.66 -8.81 4.65
CA THR A 297 15.93 -9.74 3.79
C THR A 297 15.64 -10.99 4.60
N ILE A 298 14.36 -11.30 4.78
CA ILE A 298 13.94 -12.58 5.38
C ILE A 298 13.36 -13.44 4.25
N ASP A 299 14.20 -14.31 3.71
CA ASP A 299 13.75 -15.43 2.87
C ASP A 299 13.15 -16.50 3.78
N ARG A 300 11.92 -16.27 4.23
CA ARG A 300 11.14 -17.35 4.86
C ARG A 300 10.53 -18.19 3.76
N ASP A 301 11.25 -19.25 3.43
CA ASP A 301 10.70 -20.48 2.86
C ASP A 301 9.76 -21.06 3.93
N CYS A 302 8.45 -21.03 3.70
CA CYS A 302 7.46 -21.60 4.61
C CYS A 302 6.90 -22.88 3.98
N GLY A 303 7.76 -23.90 3.84
CA GLY A 303 7.33 -25.29 3.65
C GLY A 303 7.32 -26.00 5.00
N ASP A 304 6.17 -26.57 5.34
CA ASP A 304 5.86 -27.57 6.37
C ASP A 304 6.91 -27.90 7.45
N GLU A 305 6.54 -27.65 8.71
CA GLU A 305 6.54 -28.69 9.75
C GLU A 305 5.88 -28.15 11.03
N VAL A 306 4.77 -28.78 11.43
CA VAL A 306 4.13 -28.54 12.73
C VAL A 306 4.97 -29.26 13.80
N PRO A 307 5.57 -28.58 14.80
CA PRO A 307 6.28 -29.29 15.84
C PRO A 307 5.26 -29.92 16.78
N VAL A 308 5.19 -31.26 16.74
CA VAL A 308 4.55 -32.08 17.76
C VAL A 308 5.16 -31.76 19.11
N ILE A 309 4.32 -31.33 20.06
CA ILE A 309 4.70 -31.10 21.45
C ILE A 309 5.12 -32.43 22.08
N GLY A 310 6.41 -32.58 22.38
CA GLY A 310 6.93 -33.77 23.06
C GLY A 310 8.23 -33.50 23.82
N GLY A 311 8.10 -33.38 25.15
CA GLY A 311 9.02 -33.95 26.15
C GLY A 311 10.50 -33.54 26.19
N ASN A 312 10.83 -32.69 27.17
CA ASN A 312 12.02 -32.67 28.04
C ASN A 312 13.27 -33.45 27.61
N THR A 313 14.42 -32.77 27.47
CA THR A 313 15.62 -32.96 28.32
C THR A 313 16.65 -31.85 28.10
N SER A 314 17.34 -31.52 29.18
CA SER A 314 18.37 -30.49 29.39
C SER A 314 19.74 -30.79 28.76
N VAL A 315 20.53 -29.71 28.60
CA VAL A 315 22.01 -29.59 28.45
C VAL A 315 22.63 -30.26 27.19
N ASP A 316 23.51 -29.64 26.39
CA ASP A 316 24.77 -28.96 26.71
C ASP A 316 25.25 -28.03 25.57
N GLU A 317 26.10 -27.08 25.96
CA GLU A 317 27.25 -26.47 25.29
C GLU A 317 27.14 -25.71 23.94
N VAL A 318 27.48 -24.41 24.04
CA VAL A 318 27.82 -23.48 22.95
C VAL A 318 29.32 -23.59 22.63
N PRO A 319 29.74 -23.58 21.35
CA PRO A 319 31.05 -23.08 20.98
C PRO A 319 30.95 -21.73 20.26
N VAL A 320 31.63 -20.76 20.86
CA VAL A 320 32.00 -19.46 20.27
C VAL A 320 33.01 -19.71 19.15
N ILE A 321 32.70 -19.27 17.93
CA ILE A 321 33.72 -19.04 16.89
C ILE A 321 33.44 -17.68 16.25
N GLY A 322 34.41 -16.77 16.40
CA GLY A 322 34.39 -15.45 15.79
C GLY A 322 34.59 -15.48 14.28
N GLY A 323 33.94 -14.54 13.60
CA GLY A 323 34.09 -14.27 12.18
C GLY A 323 33.98 -12.76 11.97
N THR A 324 34.97 -12.21 11.27
CA THR A 324 35.35 -10.82 11.13
C THR A 324 34.39 -9.97 10.30
N THR A 325 34.15 -8.73 10.75
CA THR A 325 33.55 -7.65 9.95
C THR A 325 34.53 -7.22 8.84
N SER A 326 34.23 -7.55 7.58
CA SER A 326 34.81 -6.88 6.42
C SER A 326 33.96 -5.65 6.09
N VAL A 327 34.60 -4.50 6.16
CA VAL A 327 34.07 -3.22 5.72
C VAL A 327 34.53 -3.07 4.28
N ASP A 328 33.59 -3.08 3.33
CA ASP A 328 33.88 -2.71 1.94
C ASP A 328 33.60 -1.21 1.76
N PRO A 329 34.61 -0.39 1.42
CA PRO A 329 34.43 1.00 1.06
C PRO A 329 34.69 1.15 -0.45
N ASP A 330 33.64 1.21 -1.27
CA ASP A 330 33.74 1.93 -2.54
C ASP A 330 32.34 2.25 -3.08
N CYS A 331 32.02 3.55 -3.12
CA CYS A 331 30.83 4.08 -3.76
C CYS A 331 31.23 5.28 -4.63
N GLY A 332 31.43 4.96 -5.91
CA GLY A 332 31.55 5.82 -7.09
C GLY A 332 31.60 4.84 -8.28
N ASP A 333 30.97 5.04 -9.43
CA ASP A 333 30.32 6.18 -10.04
C ASP A 333 29.34 5.67 -11.13
N GLU A 334 28.45 6.57 -11.54
CA GLU A 334 27.82 6.65 -12.87
C GLU A 334 26.97 5.47 -13.41
N GLU A 335 25.66 5.57 -13.18
CA GLU A 335 24.68 5.11 -14.17
C GLU A 335 23.80 6.28 -14.61
N VAL A 336 23.87 6.60 -15.90
CA VAL A 336 22.96 7.50 -16.61
C VAL A 336 21.57 6.85 -16.64
N PRO A 337 20.48 7.47 -16.14
CA PRO A 337 19.18 6.82 -16.18
C PRO A 337 18.63 6.82 -17.61
N VAL A 338 18.55 5.62 -18.18
CA VAL A 338 17.85 5.33 -19.43
C VAL A 338 16.35 5.62 -19.25
N ILE A 339 15.80 6.23 -20.29
CA ILE A 339 14.43 6.77 -20.41
C ILE A 339 13.38 5.67 -20.18
N GLY A 340 12.56 5.80 -19.12
CA GLY A 340 11.25 5.13 -19.05
C GLY A 340 10.86 4.42 -17.75
N GLY A 341 11.79 4.11 -16.84
CA GLY A 341 11.48 3.30 -15.65
C GLY A 341 10.87 4.09 -14.49
N THR A 342 9.67 3.71 -14.04
CA THR A 342 8.99 4.27 -12.86
C THR A 342 9.34 3.56 -11.54
N THR A 343 10.50 2.91 -11.45
CA THR A 343 10.91 2.19 -10.23
C THR A 343 12.20 2.76 -9.66
N SER A 344 12.25 2.90 -8.34
CA SER A 344 13.45 3.31 -7.64
C SER A 344 14.42 2.14 -7.57
N VAL A 345 15.67 2.37 -7.96
CA VAL A 345 16.80 1.42 -7.81
C VAL A 345 17.13 1.18 -6.33
N ASP A 346 16.75 2.11 -5.45
CA ASP A 346 16.77 1.92 -4.00
C ASP A 346 15.47 1.21 -3.58
N HIS A 347 15.58 -0.08 -3.22
CA HIS A 347 14.48 -1.02 -2.91
C HIS A 347 13.62 -0.63 -1.70
N LYS A 348 13.83 0.57 -1.14
CA LYS A 348 13.11 1.14 -0.01
C LYS A 348 12.25 2.34 -0.39
N ARG A 349 12.45 2.91 -1.59
CA ARG A 349 11.63 4.02 -2.07
C ARG A 349 10.53 3.49 -2.96
N LEU A 350 9.33 3.87 -2.57
CA LEU A 350 8.13 3.63 -3.33
C LEU A 350 7.88 4.78 -4.29
N VAL A 351 7.81 4.52 -5.59
CA VAL A 351 7.44 5.54 -6.57
C VAL A 351 5.94 5.82 -6.49
N LEU A 352 5.60 7.09 -6.28
CA LEU A 352 4.22 7.60 -6.22
C LEU A 352 3.76 8.10 -7.59
N LEU A 353 4.69 8.68 -8.35
CA LEU A 353 4.47 9.18 -9.70
C LEU A 353 5.82 9.37 -10.40
N GLY A 354 5.93 8.90 -11.64
CA GLY A 354 7.01 9.29 -12.55
C GLY A 354 6.41 9.93 -13.80
N PHE A 355 7.02 10.98 -14.32
CA PHE A 355 6.57 11.65 -15.54
C PHE A 355 7.76 12.18 -16.36
N GLY A 356 7.59 12.18 -17.69
CA GLY A 356 8.59 12.67 -18.62
C GLY A 356 8.70 14.20 -18.64
N GLY A 357 9.49 14.75 -19.58
CA GLY A 357 9.63 16.20 -19.79
C GLY A 357 8.37 16.95 -20.26
N HIS A 358 7.20 16.34 -20.13
CA HIS A 358 5.89 16.97 -20.38
C HIS A 358 5.40 17.67 -19.11
N ASN A 359 4.32 18.46 -19.22
CA ASN A 359 3.76 19.19 -18.09
C ASN A 359 3.35 18.26 -16.94
N LEU A 360 3.51 18.74 -15.71
CA LEU A 360 2.98 18.10 -14.50
C LEU A 360 1.49 17.74 -14.69
N PRO A 361 1.06 16.51 -14.38
CA PRO A 361 -0.35 16.13 -14.42
C PRO A 361 -1.10 16.76 -13.25
N VAL A 362 -1.58 18.00 -13.45
CA VAL A 362 -2.34 18.74 -12.45
C VAL A 362 -3.82 18.70 -12.79
N VAL A 363 -4.63 18.14 -11.89
CA VAL A 363 -6.10 18.11 -11.97
C VAL A 363 -6.66 18.88 -10.78
N HIS A 364 -7.45 19.92 -11.06
CA HIS A 364 -8.06 20.79 -10.03
C HIS A 364 -7.04 21.36 -9.01
N GLY A 365 -5.82 21.67 -9.47
CA GLY A 365 -4.74 22.22 -8.63
C GLY A 365 -3.97 21.17 -7.81
N THR A 366 -4.34 19.89 -7.90
CA THR A 366 -3.64 18.78 -7.24
C THR A 366 -2.89 17.95 -8.27
N ILE A 367 -1.69 17.49 -7.95
CA ILE A 367 -0.92 16.57 -8.78
C ILE A 367 -1.54 15.18 -8.67
N GLU A 368 -1.88 14.58 -9.81
CA GLU A 368 -2.45 13.24 -9.86
C GLU A 368 -1.35 12.19 -9.69
N LEU A 369 -1.14 11.76 -8.44
CA LEU A 369 -0.22 10.65 -8.15
C LEU A 369 -0.80 9.33 -8.66
N ALA A 370 0.05 8.49 -9.28
CA ALA A 370 -0.31 7.14 -9.68
C ALA A 370 -0.61 6.25 -8.45
N ARG A 371 0.10 6.51 -7.34
CA ARG A 371 -0.13 5.93 -6.01
C ARG A 371 -0.09 6.99 -4.94
N ARG A 372 -0.97 6.85 -3.95
CA ARG A 372 -1.05 7.80 -2.83
C ARG A 372 -1.00 7.17 -1.44
N VAL A 373 -1.22 5.85 -1.33
CA VAL A 373 -1.32 5.15 -0.04
C VAL A 373 -0.01 4.45 0.30
N VAL A 374 0.47 4.71 1.52
CA VAL A 374 1.70 4.15 2.08
C VAL A 374 1.46 3.71 3.54
N SER A 375 2.03 2.58 3.92
CA SER A 375 2.06 2.12 5.31
C SER A 375 3.28 2.65 6.06
N VAL A 376 3.07 3.21 7.25
CA VAL A 376 4.15 3.81 8.04
C VAL A 376 4.09 3.35 9.49
N GLN A 377 5.21 2.87 10.05
CA GLN A 377 5.28 2.49 11.45
C GLN A 377 5.20 3.73 12.35
N VAL A 378 4.39 3.69 13.42
CA VAL A 378 4.10 4.86 14.27
C VAL A 378 5.35 5.54 14.85
N ASN A 379 6.38 4.76 15.19
CA ASN A 379 7.63 5.27 15.78
C ASN A 379 8.74 5.55 14.75
N SER A 380 8.38 5.73 13.48
CA SER A 380 9.32 5.97 12.38
C SER A 380 9.11 7.35 11.74
N LYS A 381 9.69 7.59 10.57
CA LYS A 381 9.45 8.77 9.74
C LYS A 381 9.00 8.36 8.35
N LEU A 382 8.13 9.19 7.75
CA LEU A 382 7.81 9.14 6.34
C LEU A 382 8.57 10.27 5.63
N ASN A 383 9.39 9.90 4.66
CA ASN A 383 10.10 10.84 3.80
C ASN A 383 9.42 10.83 2.43
N ILE A 384 9.05 12.00 1.93
CA ILE A 384 8.48 12.19 0.59
C ILE A 384 9.48 13.00 -0.22
N PHE A 385 9.90 12.46 -1.35
CA PHE A 385 10.92 13.03 -2.22
C PHE A 385 10.29 13.54 -3.50
N ILE A 386 10.85 14.64 -4.02
CA ILE A 386 10.72 15.02 -5.42
C ILE A 386 12.10 15.04 -6.04
N LYS A 387 12.26 14.36 -7.16
CA LYS A 387 13.45 14.45 -8.01
C LYS A 387 13.05 15.09 -9.34
N ALA A 388 13.75 16.13 -9.75
CA ALA A 388 13.60 16.78 -11.04
C ALA A 388 14.94 16.69 -11.79
N TRP A 389 14.93 16.26 -13.05
CA TRP A 389 16.18 16.18 -13.82
C TRP A 389 16.02 16.53 -15.30
N ARG A 390 17.10 17.05 -15.87
CA ARG A 390 17.25 17.34 -17.30
C ARG A 390 18.73 17.29 -17.67
N ASP A 391 19.08 16.45 -18.64
CA ASP A 391 20.48 16.18 -19.00
C ASP A 391 21.25 15.81 -17.71
N ASP A 392 22.38 16.47 -17.44
CA ASP A 392 23.19 16.24 -16.23
C ASP A 392 22.69 17.01 -14.99
N ASN A 393 21.65 17.85 -15.13
CA ASN A 393 21.12 18.63 -14.01
C ASN A 393 20.10 17.80 -13.23
N VAL A 394 20.42 17.50 -11.97
CA VAL A 394 19.52 16.79 -11.04
C VAL A 394 19.30 17.64 -9.80
N VAL A 395 18.04 17.84 -9.45
CA VAL A 395 17.62 18.47 -8.20
C VAL A 395 16.73 17.51 -7.44
N GLU A 396 16.98 17.35 -6.15
CA GLU A 396 16.17 16.53 -5.25
C GLU A 396 15.84 17.33 -3.99
N ASP A 397 14.59 17.23 -3.53
CA ASP A 397 14.14 17.79 -2.26
C ASP A 397 13.31 16.76 -1.48
N VAL A 398 13.24 16.92 -0.16
CA VAL A 398 12.60 15.96 0.75
C VAL A 398 11.79 16.64 1.85
N ALA A 399 10.54 16.18 1.99
CA ALA A 399 9.65 16.53 3.09
C ALA A 399 9.57 15.35 4.08
N VAL A 400 9.88 15.62 5.35
CA VAL A 400 9.92 14.59 6.40
C VAL A 400 8.75 14.76 7.35
N PHE A 401 8.02 13.67 7.60
CA PHE A 401 6.83 13.66 8.42
C PHE A 401 6.93 12.69 9.59
N THR A 402 6.30 13.08 10.71
CA THR A 402 6.12 12.19 11.86
C THR A 402 4.72 11.58 11.80
N PRO A 403 4.60 10.24 11.83
CA PRO A 403 3.31 9.56 11.79
C PRO A 403 2.40 9.99 12.93
N LYS A 404 1.09 10.01 12.65
CA LYS A 404 0.03 10.23 13.62
C LYS A 404 -0.98 9.10 13.51
N GLU A 405 -1.74 8.85 14.58
CA GLU A 405 -2.86 7.90 14.52
C GLU A 405 -4.04 8.46 13.71
N ALA A 406 -4.21 9.79 13.71
CA ALA A 406 -5.26 10.47 12.98
C ALA A 406 -4.83 11.91 12.65
N GLY A 407 -5.62 12.56 11.79
CA GLY A 407 -5.42 13.94 11.38
C GLY A 407 -4.41 14.10 10.25
N ARG A 408 -3.95 15.33 10.05
CA ARG A 408 -3.16 15.73 8.88
C ARG A 408 -1.81 16.30 9.26
N SER A 409 -0.87 16.25 8.33
CA SER A 409 0.42 16.92 8.42
C SER A 409 0.74 17.59 7.09
N PHE A 410 1.46 18.70 7.16
CA PHE A 410 1.77 19.54 6.02
C PHE A 410 3.28 19.69 5.91
N GLY A 411 3.78 19.63 4.69
CA GLY A 411 5.18 19.82 4.36
C GLY A 411 5.29 20.53 3.01
N THR A 412 6.50 20.90 2.65
CA THR A 412 6.77 21.61 1.40
C THR A 412 7.86 20.89 0.63
N LEU A 413 7.74 20.91 -0.68
CA LEU A 413 8.76 20.46 -1.61
C LEU A 413 9.04 21.58 -2.61
N GLU A 414 10.31 21.78 -2.93
CA GLU A 414 10.75 22.83 -3.86
C GLU A 414 11.72 22.28 -4.89
N VAL A 415 11.40 22.53 -6.16
CA VAL A 415 12.32 22.37 -7.29
C VAL A 415 12.45 23.72 -7.99
N PRO A 416 13.42 23.94 -8.88
CA PRO A 416 13.61 25.24 -9.51
C PRO A 416 12.32 25.75 -10.15
N SER A 417 11.87 26.93 -9.73
CA SER A 417 10.66 27.61 -10.21
C SER A 417 9.31 26.94 -9.86
N CYS A 418 9.27 25.91 -9.02
CA CYS A 418 8.03 25.26 -8.61
C CYS A 418 8.05 24.89 -7.11
N LYS A 419 7.12 25.48 -6.35
CA LYS A 419 6.87 25.12 -4.95
C LYS A 419 5.60 24.32 -4.84
N MET A 420 5.67 23.30 -4.01
CA MET A 420 4.61 22.34 -3.80
C MET A 420 4.35 22.19 -2.31
N GLU A 421 3.07 22.09 -1.95
CA GLU A 421 2.67 21.65 -0.62
C GLU A 421 2.31 20.17 -0.67
N VAL A 422 2.84 19.44 0.29
CA VAL A 422 2.57 18.03 0.52
C VAL A 422 1.68 17.91 1.75
N VAL A 423 0.58 17.19 1.57
CA VAL A 423 -0.38 16.93 2.63
C VAL A 423 -0.47 15.44 2.87
N VAL A 424 -0.25 15.02 4.11
CA VAL A 424 -0.36 13.62 4.53
C VAL A 424 -1.54 13.49 5.47
N ALA A 425 -2.56 12.77 5.03
CA ALA A 425 -3.67 12.34 5.86
C ALA A 425 -3.32 11.01 6.53
N TRP A 426 -3.29 11.01 7.86
CA TRP A 426 -2.98 9.86 8.67
C TRP A 426 -4.25 9.17 9.11
N SER A 427 -4.28 7.85 9.02
CA SER A 427 -5.39 7.04 9.50
C SER A 427 -4.87 5.81 10.21
N LEU A 428 -5.47 5.47 11.33
CA LEU A 428 -5.32 4.15 11.92
C LEU A 428 -5.72 3.07 10.91
N VAL A 429 -5.22 1.87 11.14
CA VAL A 429 -5.61 0.68 10.38
C VAL A 429 -6.29 -0.27 11.36
N SER A 430 -7.43 -0.83 10.96
CA SER A 430 -8.22 -1.74 11.80
C SER A 430 -8.50 -3.02 11.05
N GLY A 431 -8.21 -4.17 11.67
CA GLY A 431 -8.59 -5.49 11.17
C GLY A 431 -10.03 -5.88 11.49
N THR A 432 -10.87 -4.96 11.98
CA THR A 432 -12.29 -5.27 12.23
C THR A 432 -13.02 -5.46 10.89
N PRO A 433 -13.65 -6.63 10.65
CA PRO A 433 -14.34 -6.88 9.39
C PRO A 433 -15.50 -5.90 9.15
N GLU A 434 -15.72 -5.55 7.89
CA GLU A 434 -16.81 -4.71 7.40
C GLU A 434 -17.59 -5.43 6.30
N PRO A 435 -18.65 -6.18 6.66
CA PRO A 435 -19.56 -6.74 5.66
C PRO A 435 -20.33 -5.63 4.95
N ARG A 436 -20.83 -5.93 3.74
CA ARG A 436 -21.73 -4.98 3.04
C ARG A 436 -22.97 -4.77 3.89
N GLY A 437 -23.34 -3.52 4.14
CA GLY A 437 -24.59 -3.16 4.79
C GLY A 437 -25.79 -3.65 3.96
N GLY A 438 -26.27 -4.86 4.24
CA GLY A 438 -27.52 -5.42 3.73
C GLY A 438 -28.68 -5.12 4.70
N PRO A 439 -29.94 -5.17 4.24
CA PRO A 439 -31.07 -4.82 5.09
C PRO A 439 -31.14 -5.78 6.27
N VAL A 440 -31.29 -5.20 7.46
CA VAL A 440 -31.57 -5.88 8.72
C VAL A 440 -32.69 -6.89 8.47
N ARG A 441 -32.36 -8.18 8.43
CA ARG A 441 -33.38 -9.22 8.60
C ARG A 441 -33.82 -9.08 10.04
N ASN A 442 -34.87 -8.30 10.28
CA ASN A 442 -35.63 -8.35 11.51
C ASN A 442 -35.90 -9.83 11.78
N ARG A 443 -35.24 -10.38 12.80
CA ARG A 443 -35.61 -11.67 13.37
C ARG A 443 -36.94 -11.42 14.08
N GLY A 444 -38.01 -11.38 13.29
CA GLY A 444 -39.35 -11.50 13.78
C GLY A 444 -39.42 -12.82 14.53
N THR A 445 -39.74 -12.74 15.81
CA THR A 445 -40.19 -13.88 16.60
C THR A 445 -41.44 -14.43 15.95
N GLU A 446 -41.30 -15.38 15.02
CA GLU A 446 -42.41 -16.20 14.58
C GLU A 446 -42.78 -17.15 15.73
N ASN A 447 -43.77 -16.70 16.50
CA ASN A 447 -44.57 -17.57 17.35
C ASN A 447 -45.13 -18.70 16.48
N THR A 448 -44.83 -19.93 16.88
CA THR A 448 -45.46 -21.14 16.35
C THR A 448 -46.92 -21.20 16.78
N GLU A 449 -47.84 -20.67 15.96
CA GLU A 449 -49.24 -21.08 16.01
C GLU A 449 -49.51 -22.18 14.97
N LYS A 450 -49.65 -23.40 15.50
CA LYS A 450 -50.26 -24.54 14.80
C LYS A 450 -51.66 -24.14 14.32
N VAL A 451 -51.84 -23.98 13.01
CA VAL A 451 -53.15 -24.13 12.39
C VAL A 451 -53.26 -25.57 11.88
N ARG A 452 -54.11 -26.33 12.57
CA ARG A 452 -54.61 -27.64 12.18
C ARG A 452 -55.69 -27.40 11.12
N MET A 453 -55.51 -27.92 9.91
CA MET A 453 -56.60 -28.09 8.93
C MET A 453 -56.49 -29.49 8.35
N GLU A 454 -57.64 -30.15 8.38
CA GLU A 454 -57.94 -31.55 8.07
C GLU A 454 -57.62 -31.91 6.62
N TRP A 455 -57.16 -33.15 6.37
CA TRP A 455 -57.98 -34.27 5.89
C TRP A 455 -57.41 -35.59 6.42
#